data_AF-A0A6P3Z8Q1-F1
#
_entry.id   AF-A0A6P3Z8Q1-F1
#
_cell.length_a   1.000
_cell.length_b   1.000
_cell.length_c   1.000
_cell.angle_alpha   90.00
_cell.angle_beta   90.00
_cell.angle_gamma   90.00
#
_symmetry.space_group_name_H-M   'P 1'
#
loop_
_entity.id
_entity.type
_entity.pdbx_description
1 polymer ?
#
loop_
_entity_poly.entity_id
_entity_poly.type
_entity_poly.pdbx_seq_one_letter_code
_entity_poly.pdbx_strand_id
1 'polypeptide(L)'
;MEALYAKLYDKYTKLKTKKLSELDKINKEQEVKFVNCVTAAEELIQHLQKENERLSSQVDDLRSELYSIRSSMDKQCAEYQNLLMEENQKNKALTEEVERLRKLEQEGIFSCSRHNKTDNEQLSTPHEAQTESEELCGRTHKRKRHSRSETEDMIIPCGNGHDTTMLGEPSKDLHKEAVSSGALLNNQQPECCRRIINRSGGAVNDSFPANCMFQHLVENLVGMKFSTVTQSEGICISAMHQSSGYSFSLTWVESGGTKEAEFVYRTLSLGTFDRVAPDWMKEVIIFSTTMCPVFFDRVSRVVKLHC
;
A
#
# COMPACT_ATOMS: atom_id res chain seq x y z
N MET A 1 -95.42 -16.37 -8.89
CA MET A 1 -94.19 -16.44 -8.07
C MET A 1 -93.04 -17.14 -8.79
N GLU A 2 -93.27 -18.29 -9.45
CA GLU A 2 -92.21 -19.09 -10.10
C GLU A 2 -91.37 -18.35 -11.15
N ALA A 3 -91.97 -17.52 -12.00
CA ALA A 3 -91.24 -16.74 -13.02
C ALA A 3 -90.23 -15.75 -12.44
N LEU A 4 -90.47 -15.26 -11.22
CA LEU A 4 -89.53 -14.37 -10.52
C LEU A 4 -88.35 -15.16 -9.95
N TYR A 5 -88.60 -16.35 -9.40
CA TYR A 5 -87.55 -17.25 -8.92
C TYR A 5 -86.63 -17.73 -10.06
N ALA A 6 -87.20 -18.07 -11.22
CA ALA A 6 -86.41 -18.46 -12.40
C ALA A 6 -85.49 -17.32 -12.86
N LYS A 7 -86.00 -16.07 -12.91
CA LYS A 7 -85.19 -14.89 -13.26
C LYS A 7 -84.09 -14.62 -12.24
N LEU A 8 -84.35 -14.82 -10.95
CA LEU A 8 -83.35 -14.64 -9.89
C LEU A 8 -82.24 -15.70 -9.99
N TYR A 9 -82.61 -16.95 -10.24
CA TYR A 9 -81.66 -18.05 -10.41
C TYR A 9 -80.80 -17.89 -11.66
N ASP A 10 -81.37 -17.47 -12.78
CA ASP A 10 -80.64 -17.16 -14.01
C ASP A 10 -79.63 -16.03 -13.79
N LYS A 11 -80.03 -14.94 -13.12
CA LYS A 11 -79.12 -13.85 -12.74
C LYS A 11 -78.00 -14.33 -11.84
N TYR A 12 -78.31 -15.12 -10.81
CA TYR A 12 -77.30 -15.69 -9.90
C TYR A 12 -76.30 -16.55 -10.66
N THR A 13 -76.78 -17.45 -11.53
CA THR A 13 -75.94 -18.36 -12.30
C THR A 13 -75.02 -17.58 -13.24
N LYS A 14 -75.55 -16.60 -13.97
CA LYS A 14 -74.74 -15.71 -14.83
C LYS A 14 -73.68 -14.94 -14.04
N LEU A 15 -74.05 -14.39 -12.89
CA LEU A 15 -73.11 -13.66 -12.02
C LEU A 15 -72.03 -14.59 -11.47
N LYS A 16 -72.39 -15.79 -11.03
CA LYS A 16 -71.46 -16.81 -10.53
C LYS A 16 -70.47 -17.23 -11.60
N THR A 17 -70.95 -17.55 -12.80
CA THR A 17 -70.09 -17.93 -13.93
C THR A 17 -69.15 -16.80 -14.31
N LYS A 18 -69.63 -15.56 -14.37
CA LYS A 18 -68.80 -14.37 -14.64
C LYS A 18 -67.71 -14.21 -13.57
N LYS A 19 -68.07 -14.33 -12.29
CA LYS A 19 -67.13 -14.20 -11.17
C LYS A 19 -66.05 -15.27 -11.17
N LEU A 20 -66.42 -16.53 -11.44
CA LEU A 20 -65.46 -17.63 -11.58
C LEU A 20 -64.51 -17.37 -12.75
N SER A 21 -65.02 -16.93 -13.89
CA SER A 21 -64.18 -16.60 -15.05
C SER A 21 -63.25 -15.40 -14.81
N GLU A 22 -63.70 -14.36 -14.09
CA GLU A 22 -62.86 -13.24 -13.68
C GLU A 22 -61.71 -13.71 -12.77
N LEU A 23 -62.02 -14.57 -11.80
CA LEU A 23 -61.04 -15.14 -10.87
C LEU A 23 -60.00 -16.00 -11.61
N ASP A 24 -60.43 -16.88 -12.52
CA ASP A 24 -59.54 -17.72 -13.32
C ASP A 24 -58.59 -16.87 -14.18
N LYS A 25 -59.08 -15.76 -14.75
CA LYS A 25 -58.24 -14.85 -15.53
C LYS A 25 -57.17 -14.19 -14.67
N ILE A 26 -57.55 -13.68 -13.50
CA ILE A 26 -56.61 -13.05 -12.56
C ILE A 26 -55.59 -14.08 -12.09
N ASN A 27 -56.03 -15.30 -11.75
CA ASN A 27 -55.14 -16.37 -11.31
C ASN A 27 -54.10 -16.72 -12.39
N LYS A 28 -54.53 -16.89 -13.64
CA LYS A 28 -53.61 -17.14 -14.77
C LYS A 28 -52.62 -15.99 -14.97
N GLU A 29 -53.06 -14.74 -14.85
CA GLU A 29 -52.17 -13.58 -14.99
C GLU A 29 -51.13 -13.53 -13.86
N GLN A 30 -51.53 -13.86 -12.62
CA GLN A 30 -50.60 -13.97 -11.49
C GLN A 30 -49.62 -15.11 -11.68
N GLU A 31 -50.08 -16.28 -12.10
CA GLU A 31 -49.24 -17.46 -12.36
C GLU A 31 -48.15 -17.14 -13.38
N VAL A 32 -48.48 -16.47 -14.49
CA VAL A 32 -47.51 -16.01 -15.48
C VAL A 32 -46.47 -15.06 -14.87
N LYS A 33 -46.89 -14.11 -14.03
CA LYS A 33 -45.95 -13.18 -13.35
C LYS A 33 -45.02 -13.92 -12.39
N PHE A 34 -45.53 -14.89 -11.64
CA PHE A 34 -44.72 -15.72 -10.75
C PHE A 34 -43.71 -16.56 -11.52
N VAL A 35 -44.15 -17.25 -12.58
CA VAL A 35 -43.26 -18.05 -13.42
C VAL A 35 -42.15 -17.20 -14.02
N ASN A 36 -42.48 -16.03 -14.60
CA ASN A 36 -41.47 -15.13 -15.17
C ASN A 36 -40.45 -14.65 -14.12
N CYS A 37 -40.90 -14.31 -12.91
CA CYS A 37 -40.01 -13.88 -11.83
C CYS A 37 -39.09 -15.03 -11.39
N VAL A 38 -39.64 -16.24 -11.24
CA VAL A 38 -38.88 -17.43 -10.87
C VAL A 38 -37.86 -17.77 -11.95
N THR A 39 -38.25 -17.80 -13.22
CA THR A 39 -37.33 -18.06 -14.33
C THR A 39 -36.20 -17.04 -14.39
N ALA A 40 -36.49 -15.74 -14.27
CA ALA A 40 -35.44 -14.71 -14.25
C ALA A 40 -34.49 -14.85 -13.06
N ALA A 41 -35.02 -15.22 -11.88
CA ALA A 41 -34.19 -15.47 -10.70
C ALA A 41 -33.31 -16.71 -10.89
N GLU A 42 -33.85 -17.81 -11.44
CA GLU A 42 -33.11 -19.03 -11.75
C GLU A 42 -31.98 -18.79 -12.76
N GLU A 43 -32.25 -18.02 -13.82
CA GLU A 43 -31.24 -17.63 -14.81
C GLU A 43 -30.07 -16.86 -14.16
N LEU A 44 -30.38 -15.90 -13.28
CA LEU A 44 -29.34 -15.14 -12.56
C LEU A 44 -28.54 -16.03 -11.61
N ILE A 45 -29.19 -16.92 -10.87
CA ILE A 45 -28.52 -17.87 -9.97
C ILE A 45 -27.57 -18.76 -10.78
N GLN A 46 -28.02 -19.30 -11.91
CA GLN A 46 -27.18 -20.13 -12.77
C GLN A 46 -26.00 -19.36 -13.36
N HIS A 47 -26.20 -18.10 -13.75
CA HIS A 47 -25.11 -17.24 -14.22
C HIS A 47 -24.05 -17.04 -13.12
N LEU A 48 -24.48 -16.66 -11.91
CA LEU A 48 -23.58 -16.45 -10.79
C LEU A 48 -22.84 -17.72 -10.37
N GLN A 49 -23.50 -18.88 -10.41
CA GLN A 49 -22.87 -20.18 -10.14
C GLN A 49 -21.74 -20.46 -11.15
N LYS A 50 -22.02 -20.32 -12.45
CA LYS A 50 -21.00 -20.52 -13.51
C LYS A 50 -19.84 -19.55 -13.37
N GLU A 51 -20.11 -18.30 -13.05
CA GLU A 51 -19.07 -17.30 -12.85
C GLU A 51 -18.20 -17.62 -11.62
N ASN A 52 -18.81 -18.08 -10.54
CA ASN A 52 -18.09 -18.49 -9.33
C ASN A 52 -17.22 -19.73 -9.59
N GLU A 53 -17.71 -20.72 -10.34
CA GLU A 53 -16.93 -21.89 -10.78
C GLU A 53 -15.73 -21.48 -11.64
N ARG A 54 -15.94 -20.55 -12.59
CA ARG A 54 -14.87 -20.00 -13.43
C ARG A 54 -13.81 -19.28 -12.59
N LEU A 55 -14.23 -18.39 -11.68
CA LEU A 55 -13.32 -17.64 -10.81
C LEU A 55 -12.56 -18.58 -9.87
N SER A 56 -13.22 -19.58 -9.31
CA SER A 56 -12.59 -20.60 -8.47
C SER A 56 -11.51 -21.35 -9.23
N SER A 57 -11.79 -21.76 -10.48
CA SER A 57 -10.80 -22.42 -11.34
C SER A 57 -9.58 -21.53 -11.61
N GLN A 58 -9.78 -20.24 -11.90
CA GLN A 58 -8.67 -19.29 -12.09
C GLN A 58 -7.82 -19.10 -10.83
N VAL A 59 -8.45 -19.06 -9.65
CA VAL A 59 -7.74 -18.97 -8.38
C VAL A 59 -6.90 -20.21 -8.14
N ASP A 60 -7.41 -21.39 -8.44
CA ASP A 60 -6.68 -22.64 -8.30
C ASP A 60 -5.48 -22.72 -9.27
N ASP A 61 -5.66 -22.30 -10.52
CA ASP A 61 -4.58 -22.20 -11.51
C ASP A 61 -3.47 -21.26 -11.02
N LEU A 62 -3.82 -20.02 -10.65
CA LEU A 62 -2.86 -19.04 -10.13
C LEU A 62 -2.16 -19.54 -8.86
N ARG A 63 -2.89 -20.22 -7.98
CA ARG A 63 -2.32 -20.81 -6.77
C ARG A 63 -1.29 -21.89 -7.11
N SER A 64 -1.57 -22.71 -8.12
CA SER A 64 -0.63 -23.73 -8.62
C SER A 64 0.63 -23.10 -9.22
N GLU A 65 0.48 -22.03 -9.99
CA GLU A 65 1.61 -21.27 -10.54
C GLU A 65 2.48 -20.66 -9.43
N LEU A 66 1.85 -20.08 -8.40
CA LEU A 66 2.56 -19.54 -7.24
C LEU A 66 3.35 -20.63 -6.48
N TYR A 67 2.78 -21.83 -6.33
CA TYR A 67 3.50 -22.96 -5.74
C TYR A 67 4.71 -23.37 -6.60
N SER A 68 4.57 -23.39 -7.93
CA SER A 68 5.65 -23.69 -8.87
C SER A 68 6.78 -22.65 -8.78
N ILE A 69 6.44 -21.36 -8.81
CA ILE A 69 7.41 -20.25 -8.71
C ILE A 69 8.15 -20.32 -7.36
N ARG A 70 7.42 -20.51 -6.25
CA ARG A 70 8.02 -20.64 -4.92
C ARG A 70 8.97 -21.83 -4.86
N SER A 71 8.55 -22.99 -5.34
CA SER A 71 9.42 -24.18 -5.38
C SER A 71 10.68 -23.97 -6.22
N SER A 72 10.57 -23.28 -7.36
CA SER A 72 11.73 -22.95 -8.20
C SER A 72 12.67 -21.98 -7.49
N MET A 73 12.13 -20.96 -6.82
CA MET A 73 12.91 -19.99 -6.04
C MET A 73 13.63 -20.67 -4.88
N ASP A 74 12.93 -21.51 -4.11
CA ASP A 74 13.50 -22.25 -2.98
C ASP A 74 14.66 -23.15 -3.43
N LYS A 75 14.51 -23.79 -4.60
CA LYS A 75 15.59 -24.58 -5.21
C LYS A 75 16.80 -23.72 -5.57
N GLN A 76 16.59 -22.55 -6.20
CA GLN A 76 17.68 -21.62 -6.51
C GLN A 76 18.36 -21.09 -5.25
N CYS A 77 17.61 -20.75 -4.20
CA CYS A 77 18.16 -20.34 -2.91
C CYS A 77 19.05 -21.43 -2.30
N ALA A 78 18.63 -22.69 -2.36
CA ALA A 78 19.43 -23.82 -1.88
C ALA A 78 20.72 -24.00 -2.72
N GLU A 79 20.66 -23.84 -4.04
CA GLU A 79 21.83 -23.89 -4.93
C GLU A 79 22.83 -22.77 -4.61
N TYR A 80 22.38 -21.52 -4.46
CA TYR A 80 23.23 -20.40 -4.09
C TYR A 80 23.87 -20.56 -2.71
N GLN A 81 23.11 -21.09 -1.74
CA GLN A 81 23.63 -21.35 -0.41
C GLN A 81 24.74 -22.41 -0.44
N ASN A 82 24.58 -23.49 -1.23
CA ASN A 82 25.61 -24.50 -1.41
C ASN A 82 26.88 -23.91 -2.06
N LEU A 83 26.73 -23.13 -3.13
CA LEU A 83 27.86 -22.52 -3.81
C LEU A 83 28.63 -21.55 -2.91
N LEU A 84 27.92 -20.78 -2.10
CA LEU A 84 28.53 -19.88 -1.12
C LEU A 84 29.32 -20.65 -0.05
N MET A 85 28.79 -21.78 0.43
CA MET A 85 29.50 -22.65 1.37
C MET A 85 30.77 -23.24 0.74
N GLU A 86 30.72 -23.64 -0.52
CA GLU A 86 31.87 -24.16 -1.27
C GLU A 86 32.95 -23.09 -1.47
N GLU A 87 32.58 -21.89 -1.92
CA GLU A 87 33.52 -20.78 -2.12
C GLU A 87 34.15 -20.31 -0.81
N ASN A 88 33.39 -20.28 0.30
CA ASN A 88 33.95 -19.99 1.62
C ASN A 88 34.99 -21.04 2.03
N GLN A 89 34.74 -22.32 1.74
CA GLN A 89 35.69 -23.39 2.02
C GLN A 89 36.97 -23.24 1.17
N LYS A 90 36.83 -22.89 -0.11
CA LYS A 90 37.98 -22.60 -1.00
C LYS A 90 38.79 -21.40 -0.53
N ASN A 91 38.13 -20.30 -0.14
CA ASN A 91 38.78 -19.11 0.40
C ASN A 91 39.56 -19.41 1.69
N LYS A 92 39.02 -20.28 2.55
CA LYS A 92 39.72 -20.74 3.75
C LYS A 92 41.00 -21.49 3.38
N ALA A 93 40.92 -22.47 2.48
CA ALA A 93 42.09 -23.22 2.01
C ALA A 93 43.13 -22.30 1.33
N LEU A 94 42.68 -21.33 0.53
CA LEU A 94 43.55 -20.34 -0.10
C LEU A 94 44.25 -19.46 0.95
N THR A 95 43.53 -19.04 2.00
CA THR A 95 44.10 -18.23 3.09
C THR A 95 45.17 -19.02 3.85
N GLU A 96 44.90 -20.30 4.16
CA GLU A 96 45.87 -21.21 4.79
C GLU A 96 47.13 -21.37 3.93
N GLU A 97 46.98 -21.53 2.62
CA GLU A 97 48.10 -21.66 1.68
C GLU A 97 48.90 -20.35 1.54
N VAL A 98 48.23 -19.20 1.48
CA VAL A 98 48.89 -17.88 1.48
C VAL A 98 49.68 -17.68 2.78
N GLU A 99 49.14 -18.09 3.92
CA GLU A 99 49.85 -18.01 5.20
C GLU A 99 51.07 -18.94 5.22
N ARG A 100 50.94 -20.15 4.67
CA ARG A 100 52.05 -21.10 4.49
C ARG A 100 53.17 -20.52 3.62
N LEU A 101 52.81 -19.90 2.49
CA LEU A 101 53.77 -19.26 1.58
C LEU A 101 54.49 -18.07 2.24
N ARG A 102 53.76 -17.23 2.99
CA ARG A 102 54.37 -16.10 3.74
C ARG A 102 55.36 -16.58 4.80
N LYS A 103 55.07 -17.69 5.49
CA LYS A 103 56.00 -18.31 6.44
C LYS A 103 57.29 -18.77 5.75
N LEU A 104 57.17 -19.41 4.57
CA LEU A 104 58.33 -19.81 3.76
C LEU A 104 59.17 -18.61 3.30
N GLU A 105 58.54 -17.51 2.85
CA GLU A 105 59.26 -16.28 2.48
C GLU A 105 60.03 -15.69 3.66
N GLN A 106 59.41 -15.63 4.84
CA GLN A 106 60.12 -15.17 6.04
C GLN A 106 61.32 -16.07 6.37
N GLU A 107 61.15 -17.39 6.36
CA GLU A 107 62.24 -18.36 6.59
C GLU A 107 63.37 -18.27 5.54
N GLY A 108 63.03 -18.01 4.27
CA GLY A 108 64.00 -17.78 3.20
C GLY A 108 64.79 -16.48 3.35
N ILE A 109 64.17 -15.41 3.86
CA ILE A 109 64.81 -14.10 4.08
C ILE A 109 65.80 -14.14 5.26
N PHE A 110 65.58 -14.97 6.28
CA PHE A 110 66.52 -15.12 7.40
C PHE A 110 67.83 -15.85 7.03
N SER A 111 67.89 -16.51 5.88
CA SER A 111 69.05 -17.29 5.46
C SER A 111 70.10 -16.48 4.67
N CYS A 112 69.80 -15.25 4.24
CA CYS A 112 70.70 -14.44 3.39
C CYS A 112 71.35 -13.23 4.09
N SER A 113 71.23 -13.06 5.42
CA SER A 113 71.80 -11.92 6.14
C SER A 113 73.05 -12.27 6.97
N ARG A 114 74.00 -12.98 6.37
CA ARG A 114 75.37 -13.09 6.92
C ARG A 114 76.42 -13.24 5.82
N HIS A 115 76.69 -12.18 5.05
CA HIS A 115 78.08 -11.87 4.68
C HIS A 115 78.26 -10.45 4.11
N ASN A 116 79.08 -9.68 4.82
CA ASN A 116 79.99 -8.62 4.39
C ASN A 116 79.47 -7.21 4.05
N LYS A 117 79.83 -6.29 4.96
CA LYS A 117 80.30 -4.94 4.66
C LYS A 117 81.61 -5.03 3.87
N THR A 118 81.77 -4.25 2.80
CA THR A 118 82.91 -3.33 2.61
C THR A 118 82.58 -2.29 1.56
N ASP A 119 82.93 -1.04 1.86
CA ASP A 119 82.90 0.12 0.96
C ASP A 119 83.99 0.06 -0.13
N ASN A 120 83.90 1.03 -1.06
CA ASN A 120 84.89 1.56 -2.00
C ASN A 120 84.86 1.14 -3.49
N GLU A 121 84.42 2.13 -4.30
CA GLU A 121 85.28 2.91 -5.23
C GLU A 121 85.65 2.33 -6.62
N GLN A 122 85.24 3.11 -7.64
CA GLN A 122 85.87 3.37 -8.94
C GLN A 122 85.53 2.56 -10.21
N LEU A 123 84.94 3.34 -11.15
CA LEU A 123 85.29 3.51 -12.57
C LEU A 123 85.25 2.29 -13.52
N SER A 124 84.33 2.33 -14.50
CA SER A 124 84.65 2.75 -15.89
C SER A 124 83.42 2.62 -16.81
N THR A 125 82.96 3.74 -17.38
CA THR A 125 82.23 3.80 -18.65
C THR A 125 83.20 3.69 -19.84
N PRO A 126 82.72 3.27 -21.03
CA PRO A 126 82.43 4.21 -22.15
C PRO A 126 81.15 3.80 -22.92
N HIS A 127 80.51 4.55 -23.81
CA HIS A 127 80.58 5.93 -24.35
C HIS A 127 79.49 6.02 -25.44
N GLU A 128 78.69 7.10 -25.42
CA GLU A 128 77.90 7.75 -26.49
C GLU A 128 76.86 6.95 -27.33
N ALA A 129 75.67 7.48 -27.65
CA ALA A 129 75.28 8.84 -28.06
C ALA A 129 73.92 9.27 -27.43
N GLN A 130 73.82 10.44 -26.77
CA GLN A 130 73.31 11.74 -27.28
C GLN A 130 71.92 11.66 -27.93
N THR A 131 70.86 12.30 -27.42
CA THR A 131 70.62 13.76 -27.34
C THR A 131 69.42 14.02 -26.40
N GLU A 132 69.56 14.84 -25.34
CA GLU A 132 69.08 16.24 -25.20
C GLU A 132 67.55 16.43 -25.34
N SER A 133 66.82 17.19 -24.51
CA SER A 133 67.11 18.03 -23.34
C SER A 133 65.78 18.38 -22.65
N GLU A 134 65.84 18.64 -21.32
CA GLU A 134 65.13 19.69 -20.53
C GLU A 134 63.59 19.88 -20.67
N GLU A 135 62.79 20.28 -19.68
CA GLU A 135 62.99 20.87 -18.36
C GLU A 135 61.67 20.83 -17.57
N LEU A 136 61.76 21.27 -16.32
CA LEU A 136 60.75 21.35 -15.27
C LEU A 136 59.45 22.14 -15.58
N CYS A 137 58.46 21.84 -14.72
CA CYS A 137 57.57 22.78 -14.03
C CYS A 137 56.13 22.93 -14.54
N GLY A 138 55.19 22.53 -13.67
CA GLY A 138 54.17 23.45 -13.17
C GLY A 138 52.82 23.57 -13.90
N ARG A 139 51.77 23.54 -13.06
CA ARG A 139 50.47 24.22 -13.15
C ARG A 139 49.29 23.52 -13.84
N THR A 140 48.37 23.10 -12.95
CA THR A 140 46.90 23.31 -12.98
C THR A 140 46.26 23.82 -14.27
N HIS A 141 45.24 23.09 -14.78
CA HIS A 141 43.98 23.68 -15.25
C HIS A 141 42.80 22.70 -15.21
N LYS A 142 41.71 23.14 -14.56
CA LYS A 142 40.36 22.61 -14.72
C LYS A 142 39.86 22.91 -16.14
N ARG A 143 39.20 21.96 -16.82
CA ARG A 143 38.11 22.28 -17.75
C ARG A 143 37.11 21.14 -17.93
N LYS A 144 35.86 21.47 -17.62
CA LYS A 144 34.61 20.79 -17.91
C LYS A 144 34.27 21.00 -19.40
N ARG A 145 33.73 19.98 -20.09
CA ARG A 145 32.56 20.10 -21.00
C ARG A 145 32.09 18.73 -21.53
N HIS A 146 30.77 18.61 -21.60
CA HIS A 146 29.97 17.55 -22.19
C HIS A 146 29.93 17.62 -23.73
N SER A 147 29.68 16.46 -24.35
CA SER A 147 29.03 16.24 -25.66
C SER A 147 28.22 14.92 -25.53
N ARG A 148 26.89 14.84 -25.67
CA ARG A 148 25.99 15.09 -26.83
C ARG A 148 26.30 14.07 -27.95
N SER A 149 25.40 13.30 -28.58
CA SER A 149 23.93 13.13 -28.68
C SER A 149 23.67 11.88 -29.55
N GLU A 150 22.40 11.46 -29.68
CA GLU A 150 21.68 11.00 -30.91
C GLU A 150 20.78 9.77 -30.63
N THR A 151 19.46 9.96 -30.37
CA THR A 151 18.29 10.07 -31.30
C THR A 151 17.76 8.67 -31.70
N GLU A 152 16.47 8.32 -31.79
CA GLU A 152 15.18 8.95 -32.16
C GLU A 152 14.05 8.20 -31.40
N ASP A 153 13.00 8.82 -30.84
CA ASP A 153 11.80 9.46 -31.43
C ASP A 153 10.76 8.51 -32.08
N MET A 154 9.58 8.41 -31.44
CA MET A 154 8.28 8.34 -32.13
C MET A 154 7.18 9.00 -31.28
N ILE A 155 6.27 9.70 -31.97
CA ILE A 155 5.45 10.83 -31.54
C ILE A 155 3.97 10.57 -31.96
N ILE A 156 3.02 10.74 -31.00
CA ILE A 156 1.67 11.42 -31.10
C ILE A 156 0.56 10.73 -31.98
N PRO A 157 -0.80 10.98 -31.85
CA PRO A 157 -1.56 12.08 -31.20
C PRO A 157 -2.83 11.79 -30.35
N CYS A 158 -3.24 12.88 -29.68
CA CYS A 158 -4.51 13.18 -28.98
C CYS A 158 -5.81 13.14 -29.82
N GLY A 159 -6.96 13.17 -29.12
CA GLY A 159 -8.27 13.57 -29.67
C GLY A 159 -9.25 14.06 -28.57
N ASN A 160 -9.84 15.25 -28.78
CA ASN A 160 -10.66 16.08 -27.90
C ASN A 160 -12.18 15.75 -27.90
N GLY A 161 -12.92 16.28 -26.90
CA GLY A 161 -14.08 17.16 -27.17
C GLY A 161 -15.39 16.93 -26.41
N HIS A 162 -15.75 17.84 -25.48
CA HIS A 162 -16.99 18.68 -25.42
C HIS A 162 -17.52 19.00 -23.99
N ASP A 163 -17.16 20.19 -23.48
CA ASP A 163 -18.00 21.39 -23.23
C ASP A 163 -19.33 21.41 -22.42
N THR A 164 -19.38 22.39 -21.47
CA THR A 164 -20.44 23.42 -21.21
C THR A 164 -21.27 23.40 -19.90
N THR A 165 -20.81 24.18 -18.89
CA THR A 165 -21.44 25.43 -18.34
C THR A 165 -22.45 25.44 -17.16
N MET A 166 -22.10 26.22 -16.11
CA MET A 166 -22.81 27.36 -15.45
C MET A 166 -22.55 27.37 -13.92
N LEU A 167 -21.67 28.23 -13.39
CA LEU A 167 -21.86 29.63 -12.92
C LEU A 167 -22.55 29.77 -11.55
N GLY A 168 -21.82 30.34 -10.58
CA GLY A 168 -22.34 30.73 -9.26
C GLY A 168 -21.26 31.37 -8.38
N GLU A 169 -20.94 32.64 -8.65
CA GLU A 169 -20.25 33.55 -7.72
C GLU A 169 -21.30 34.26 -6.83
N PRO A 170 -20.98 34.71 -5.60
CA PRO A 170 -20.30 36.01 -5.46
C PRO A 170 -19.31 36.17 -4.28
N SER A 171 -18.19 36.83 -4.58
CA SER A 171 -17.63 38.06 -3.98
C SER A 171 -17.62 38.32 -2.46
N LYS A 172 -16.36 38.43 -1.97
CA LYS A 172 -15.70 39.58 -1.29
C LYS A 172 -16.01 39.99 0.17
N ASP A 173 -14.88 40.35 0.78
CA ASP A 173 -14.59 41.22 1.94
C ASP A 173 -14.81 40.61 3.34
N LEU A 174 -13.84 40.51 4.27
CA LEU A 174 -12.59 41.18 4.66
C LEU A 174 -12.75 41.71 6.11
N HIS A 175 -11.84 41.23 6.96
CA HIS A 175 -11.26 41.90 8.14
C HIS A 175 -12.05 41.99 9.47
N LYS A 176 -11.58 41.22 10.46
CA LYS A 176 -10.89 41.63 11.72
C LYS A 176 -11.16 40.59 12.81
N GLU A 177 -10.20 39.87 13.38
CA GLU A 177 -9.02 40.28 14.16
C GLU A 177 -9.19 39.66 15.55
N ALA A 178 -8.43 38.61 15.84
CA ALA A 178 -8.02 38.27 17.20
C ALA A 178 -6.70 37.51 17.09
N VAL A 179 -5.62 38.29 17.21
CA VAL A 179 -4.26 37.81 17.44
C VAL A 179 -4.27 36.95 18.70
N SER A 180 -3.69 35.75 18.65
CA SER A 180 -3.00 35.22 19.82
C SER A 180 -1.85 34.30 19.43
N SER A 181 -0.67 34.81 19.75
CA SER A 181 0.56 34.11 20.15
C SER A 181 1.06 32.95 19.28
N GLY A 182 2.03 33.29 18.43
CA GLY A 182 3.06 32.34 18.04
C GLY A 182 3.96 32.02 19.24
N ALA A 183 4.08 30.74 19.57
CA ALA A 183 5.26 30.15 20.20
C ALA A 183 5.16 28.61 20.09
N LEU A 184 5.74 28.09 18.99
CA LEU A 184 6.68 26.98 19.02
C LEU A 184 6.52 25.98 20.18
N LEU A 185 5.73 24.91 19.99
CA LEU A 185 5.95 23.66 20.73
C LEU A 185 5.70 22.43 19.86
N ASN A 186 6.81 21.71 19.67
CA ASN A 186 6.99 20.29 19.40
C ASN A 186 6.45 19.66 18.12
N ASN A 187 7.39 19.58 17.17
CA ASN A 187 7.71 18.38 16.41
C ASN A 187 7.40 17.06 17.16
N GLN A 188 6.26 16.44 16.90
CA GLN A 188 6.05 15.01 17.13
C GLN A 188 5.30 14.34 15.97
N GLN A 189 5.48 14.86 14.76
CA GLN A 189 5.09 14.11 13.57
C GLN A 189 6.23 13.16 13.20
N PRO A 190 5.98 11.85 12.98
CA PRO A 190 7.01 10.94 12.51
C PRO A 190 7.62 11.46 11.20
N GLU A 191 8.95 11.33 11.03
CA GLU A 191 9.70 11.92 9.92
C GLU A 191 9.11 11.57 8.54
N CYS A 192 8.48 10.41 8.43
CA CYS A 192 7.84 9.94 7.20
C CYS A 192 6.70 10.84 6.70
N CYS A 193 6.04 11.60 7.58
CA CYS A 193 4.94 12.49 7.23
C CYS A 193 5.35 13.97 7.24
N ARG A 194 6.64 14.28 7.46
CA ARG A 194 7.11 15.66 7.49
C ARG A 194 6.97 16.24 6.08
N ARG A 195 6.19 17.32 5.95
CA ARG A 195 6.03 18.07 4.70
C ARG A 195 7.43 18.38 4.18
N ILE A 196 7.84 17.78 3.05
CA ILE A 196 9.08 18.18 2.35
C ILE A 196 8.77 19.57 1.79
N ILE A 197 8.91 20.59 2.62
CA ILE A 197 8.94 21.98 2.17
C ILE A 197 10.33 22.13 1.52
N ASN A 198 10.42 21.67 0.28
CA ASN A 198 11.53 22.06 -0.58
C ASN A 198 11.51 23.58 -0.63
N ARG A 199 12.62 24.16 -0.18
CA ARG A 199 12.96 25.57 -0.17
C ARG A 199 12.88 26.14 -1.60
N SER A 200 11.69 26.49 -2.04
CA SER A 200 11.47 27.33 -3.21
C SER A 200 10.21 28.14 -2.94
N GLY A 201 10.38 29.45 -2.86
CA GLY A 201 9.37 30.39 -2.37
C GLY A 201 8.14 30.47 -3.28
N GLY A 202 7.00 30.71 -2.65
CA GLY A 202 5.74 30.97 -3.33
C GLY A 202 4.58 30.51 -2.45
N ALA A 203 4.11 31.41 -1.59
CA ALA A 203 2.96 31.17 -0.72
C ALA A 203 1.70 30.95 -1.56
N VAL A 204 1.17 29.73 -1.54
CA VAL A 204 -0.25 29.44 -1.72
C VAL A 204 -0.63 28.46 -0.63
N ASN A 205 -1.51 28.92 0.25
CA ASN A 205 -2.12 28.11 1.29
C ASN A 205 -3.08 27.10 0.65
N ASP A 206 -2.52 26.03 0.15
CA ASP A 206 -3.26 24.83 -0.22
C ASP A 206 -2.83 23.73 0.74
N SER A 207 -3.50 23.69 1.88
CA SER A 207 -3.32 22.66 2.89
C SER A 207 -3.98 21.35 2.44
N PHE A 208 -3.55 20.83 1.28
CA PHE A 208 -3.79 19.45 0.94
C PHE A 208 -2.98 18.59 1.93
N PRO A 209 -3.61 17.66 2.67
CA PRO A 209 -2.86 16.73 3.49
C PRO A 209 -2.06 15.86 2.53
N ALA A 210 -0.74 16.06 2.49
CA ALA A 210 0.16 15.15 1.81
C ALA A 210 0.07 13.80 2.54
N ASN A 211 -0.82 12.92 2.07
CA ASN A 211 -0.94 11.57 2.59
C ASN A 211 0.42 10.90 2.48
N CYS A 212 0.97 10.49 3.61
CA CYS A 212 2.26 9.83 3.67
C CYS A 212 2.18 8.45 3.00
N MET A 213 3.24 8.00 2.32
CA MET A 213 3.34 6.63 1.79
C MET A 213 3.03 5.56 2.85
N PHE A 214 3.44 5.79 4.10
CA PHE A 214 3.13 4.90 5.22
C PHE A 214 1.67 4.94 5.61
N GLN A 215 1.02 6.11 5.55
CA GLN A 215 -0.42 6.20 5.75
C GLN A 215 -1.14 5.39 4.68
N HIS A 216 -0.77 5.52 3.41
CA HIS A 216 -1.38 4.74 2.34
C HIS A 216 -1.17 3.22 2.50
N LEU A 217 0.02 2.80 2.92
CA LEU A 217 0.30 1.40 3.23
C LEU A 217 -0.58 0.88 4.36
N VAL A 218 -0.70 1.62 5.46
CA VAL A 218 -1.53 1.24 6.61
C VAL A 218 -3.01 1.23 6.24
N GLU A 219 -3.47 2.21 5.46
CA GLU A 219 -4.84 2.25 4.93
C GLU A 219 -5.16 0.99 4.11
N ASN A 220 -4.25 0.57 3.23
CA ASN A 220 -4.41 -0.64 2.43
C ASN A 220 -4.36 -1.94 3.28
N LEU A 221 -3.51 -1.99 4.31
CA LEU A 221 -3.39 -3.17 5.18
C LEU A 221 -4.62 -3.37 6.07
N VAL A 222 -5.15 -2.30 6.64
CA VAL A 222 -6.31 -2.35 7.54
C VAL A 222 -7.63 -2.32 6.75
N GLY A 223 -7.60 -1.81 5.51
CA GLY A 223 -8.79 -1.60 4.68
C GLY A 223 -9.62 -0.40 5.14
N MET A 224 -9.01 0.59 5.80
CA MET A 224 -9.70 1.77 6.35
C MET A 224 -8.94 3.04 6.00
N LYS A 225 -9.65 4.15 5.79
CA LYS A 225 -9.03 5.47 5.62
C LYS A 225 -8.69 6.07 6.97
N PHE A 226 -7.50 6.63 7.09
CA PHE A 226 -7.05 7.27 8.32
C PHE A 226 -6.95 8.78 8.12
N SER A 227 -7.26 9.54 9.15
CA SER A 227 -6.93 10.96 9.20
C SER A 227 -6.50 11.35 10.60
N THR A 228 -5.58 12.31 10.68
CA THR A 228 -5.04 12.79 11.94
C THR A 228 -5.65 14.14 12.26
N VAL A 229 -6.20 14.27 13.45
CA VAL A 229 -6.73 15.53 13.99
C VAL A 229 -6.00 15.81 15.30
N THR A 230 -5.38 16.96 15.40
CA THR A 230 -4.85 17.46 16.67
C THR A 230 -6.01 18.05 17.46
N GLN A 231 -6.40 17.42 18.56
CA GLN A 231 -7.40 17.95 19.49
C GLN A 231 -6.70 18.50 20.73
N SER A 232 -7.41 19.30 21.53
CA SER A 232 -6.90 19.86 22.80
C SER A 232 -6.47 18.80 23.82
N GLU A 233 -6.94 17.55 23.66
CA GLU A 233 -6.64 16.41 24.55
C GLU A 233 -5.51 15.49 24.05
N GLY A 234 -4.90 15.79 22.89
CA GLY A 234 -3.79 14.99 22.33
C GLY A 234 -3.88 14.74 20.83
N ILE A 235 -2.99 13.88 20.33
CA ILE A 235 -3.01 13.42 18.93
C ILE A 235 -4.14 12.39 18.80
N CYS A 236 -5.11 12.68 17.94
CA CYS A 236 -6.23 11.81 17.65
C CYS A 236 -6.13 11.30 16.21
N ILE A 237 -6.25 9.99 16.04
CA ILE A 237 -6.36 9.33 14.75
C ILE A 237 -7.82 8.92 14.57
N SER A 238 -8.45 9.35 13.49
CA SER A 238 -9.75 8.83 13.08
C SER A 238 -9.60 7.82 11.95
N ALA A 239 -10.39 6.75 12.01
CA ALA A 239 -10.43 5.69 11.01
C ALA A 239 -11.85 5.56 10.46
N MET A 240 -11.99 5.35 9.15
CA MET A 240 -13.29 5.17 8.49
C MET A 240 -13.23 4.05 7.44
N HIS A 241 -14.13 3.09 7.55
CA HIS A 241 -14.40 2.10 6.52
C HIS A 241 -15.42 2.66 5.53
N GLN A 242 -15.01 2.91 4.29
CA GLN A 242 -15.81 3.66 3.31
C GLN A 242 -17.12 2.96 2.94
N SER A 243 -17.10 1.63 2.81
CA SER A 243 -18.25 0.87 2.31
C SER A 243 -19.35 0.70 3.36
N SER A 244 -18.98 0.48 4.63
CA SER A 244 -19.96 0.32 5.71
C SER A 244 -20.31 1.64 6.41
N GLY A 245 -19.52 2.70 6.22
CA GLY A 245 -19.67 3.95 6.97
C GLY A 245 -19.33 3.83 8.46
N TYR A 246 -18.70 2.72 8.86
CA TYR A 246 -18.18 2.53 10.21
C TYR A 246 -16.96 3.45 10.42
N SER A 247 -16.96 4.22 11.50
CA SER A 247 -15.86 5.10 11.85
C SER A 247 -15.66 5.23 13.36
N PHE A 248 -14.40 5.43 13.75
CA PHE A 248 -13.98 5.56 15.14
C PHE A 248 -12.76 6.46 15.26
N SER A 249 -12.47 6.91 16.48
CA SER A 249 -11.27 7.66 16.83
C SER A 249 -10.45 6.93 17.89
N LEU A 250 -9.12 7.00 17.76
CA LEU A 250 -8.13 6.58 18.74
C LEU A 250 -7.36 7.81 19.22
N THR A 251 -7.53 8.16 20.49
CA THR A 251 -6.78 9.26 21.11
C THR A 251 -5.61 8.68 21.89
N TRP A 252 -4.42 9.22 21.67
CA TRP A 252 -3.24 8.90 22.46
C TRP A 252 -3.30 9.65 23.79
N VAL A 253 -3.30 8.91 24.90
CA VAL A 253 -3.32 9.48 26.26
C VAL A 253 -2.11 8.98 27.03
N GLU A 254 -1.39 9.90 27.68
CA GLU A 254 -0.26 9.56 28.53
C GLU A 254 -0.79 9.15 29.92
N SER A 255 -0.51 7.90 30.31
CA SER A 255 -0.98 7.36 31.58
C SER A 255 -0.18 7.99 32.73
N GLY A 256 -0.83 8.77 33.59
CA GLY A 256 -0.20 9.64 34.61
C GLY A 256 0.60 8.94 35.72
N GLY A 257 0.88 7.64 35.62
CA GLY A 257 1.65 6.87 36.61
C GLY A 257 2.58 5.80 36.03
N THR A 258 2.39 5.38 34.78
CA THR A 258 3.19 4.36 34.09
C THR A 258 3.65 4.92 32.75
N LYS A 259 4.92 4.71 32.37
CA LYS A 259 5.50 5.19 31.10
C LYS A 259 4.89 4.57 29.83
N GLU A 260 3.76 3.88 29.97
CA GLU A 260 3.07 3.23 28.87
C GLU A 260 1.97 4.16 28.36
N ALA A 261 2.03 4.45 27.07
CA ALA A 261 0.96 5.16 26.41
C ALA A 261 -0.27 4.27 26.25
N GLU A 262 -1.43 4.86 26.47
CA GLU A 262 -2.73 4.22 26.31
C GLU A 262 -3.48 4.84 25.14
N PHE A 263 -4.28 4.02 24.47
CA PHE A 263 -5.21 4.43 23.45
C PHE A 263 -6.62 4.43 23.99
N VAL A 264 -7.33 5.53 23.76
CA VAL A 264 -8.76 5.64 24.01
C VAL A 264 -9.50 5.52 22.69
N TYR A 265 -10.22 4.41 22.54
CA TYR A 265 -11.15 4.18 21.44
C TYR A 265 -12.50 4.84 21.73
N ARG A 266 -13.01 5.57 20.73
CA ARG A 266 -14.38 6.09 20.73
C ARG A 266 -15.01 5.85 19.37
N THR A 267 -16.22 5.33 19.38
CA THR A 267 -17.03 5.15 18.17
C THR A 267 -17.55 6.49 17.70
N LEU A 268 -17.39 6.79 16.41
CA LEU A 268 -17.94 7.99 15.78
C LEU A 268 -19.25 7.64 15.05
N SER A 269 -19.26 6.52 14.31
CA SER A 269 -20.43 5.99 13.61
C SER A 269 -20.32 4.48 13.50
N LEU A 270 -21.41 3.75 13.79
CA LEU A 270 -21.46 2.30 13.54
C LEU A 270 -21.75 1.97 12.07
N GLY A 271 -22.25 2.93 11.29
CA GLY A 271 -22.64 2.71 9.90
C GLY A 271 -23.64 1.56 9.76
N THR A 272 -23.41 0.68 8.79
CA THR A 272 -24.24 -0.52 8.57
C THR A 272 -24.09 -1.58 9.66
N PHE A 273 -23.12 -1.45 10.57
CA PHE A 273 -22.90 -2.42 11.65
C PHE A 273 -23.78 -2.18 12.88
N ASP A 274 -24.61 -1.14 12.93
CA ASP A 274 -25.40 -0.76 14.11
C ASP A 274 -26.12 -1.94 14.81
N ARG A 275 -26.69 -2.86 14.00
CA ARG A 275 -27.44 -4.04 14.49
C ARG A 275 -26.60 -5.28 14.79
N VAL A 276 -25.37 -5.34 14.27
CA VAL A 276 -24.50 -6.54 14.33
C VAL A 276 -23.19 -6.29 15.09
N ALA A 277 -22.91 -5.03 15.42
CA ALA A 277 -21.72 -4.63 16.14
C ALA A 277 -21.75 -5.19 17.57
N PRO A 278 -20.68 -5.91 18.00
CA PRO A 278 -20.50 -6.29 19.39
C PRO A 278 -20.53 -5.10 20.34
N ASP A 279 -20.89 -5.32 21.60
CA ASP A 279 -21.05 -4.23 22.59
C ASP A 279 -19.77 -3.43 22.81
N TRP A 280 -18.61 -4.09 22.75
CA TRP A 280 -17.32 -3.41 22.86
C TRP A 280 -17.12 -2.33 21.77
N MET A 281 -17.68 -2.50 20.57
CA MET A 281 -17.59 -1.49 19.50
C MET A 281 -18.49 -0.27 19.75
N LYS A 282 -19.39 -0.33 20.74
CA LYS A 282 -20.31 0.77 21.10
C LYS A 282 -19.80 1.56 22.30
N GLU A 283 -18.93 0.95 23.09
CA GLU A 283 -18.39 1.52 24.32
C GLU A 283 -17.05 2.22 24.10
N VAL A 284 -16.68 3.09 25.04
CA VAL A 284 -15.34 3.69 25.08
C VAL A 284 -14.39 2.67 25.70
N ILE A 285 -13.35 2.30 24.95
CA ILE A 285 -12.36 1.31 25.41
C ILE A 285 -11.02 2.02 25.61
N ILE A 286 -10.34 1.69 26.70
CA ILE A 286 -8.97 2.12 26.95
C ILE A 286 -8.09 0.87 26.91
N PHE A 287 -7.01 0.91 26.12
CA PHE A 287 -6.08 -0.20 26.00
C PHE A 287 -4.65 0.27 25.74
N SER A 288 -3.67 -0.52 26.14
CA SER A 288 -2.25 -0.21 25.93
C SER A 288 -1.84 -0.33 24.46
N THR A 289 -0.76 0.35 24.07
CA THR A 289 -0.17 0.19 22.71
C THR A 289 0.16 -1.27 22.35
N THR A 290 0.49 -2.11 23.33
CA THR A 290 0.77 -3.55 23.13
C THR A 290 -0.46 -4.33 22.67
N MET A 291 -1.68 -3.83 22.93
CA MET A 291 -2.94 -4.45 22.52
C MET A 291 -3.42 -3.96 21.15
N CYS A 292 -2.74 -2.99 20.51
CA CYS A 292 -3.10 -2.51 19.17
C CYS A 292 -3.25 -3.63 18.12
N PRO A 293 -2.34 -4.61 18.00
CA PRO A 293 -2.49 -5.68 17.02
C PRO A 293 -3.79 -6.48 17.23
N VAL A 294 -4.13 -6.77 18.48
CA VAL A 294 -5.35 -7.50 18.86
C VAL A 294 -6.60 -6.67 18.55
N PHE A 295 -6.56 -5.36 18.84
CA PHE A 295 -7.65 -4.44 18.53
C PHE A 295 -7.95 -4.41 17.03
N PHE A 296 -6.94 -4.18 16.19
CA PHE A 296 -7.14 -4.11 14.74
C PHE A 296 -7.51 -5.46 14.12
N ASP A 297 -7.02 -6.59 14.65
CA ASP A 297 -7.49 -7.92 14.24
C ASP A 297 -8.99 -8.10 14.52
N ARG A 298 -9.46 -7.70 15.70
CA ARG A 298 -10.89 -7.77 16.06
C ARG A 298 -11.75 -6.89 15.16
N VAL A 299 -11.32 -5.64 14.91
CA VAL A 299 -12.01 -4.73 13.98
C VAL A 299 -12.05 -5.35 12.57
N SER A 300 -10.93 -5.88 12.07
CA SER A 300 -10.85 -6.49 10.75
C SER A 300 -11.80 -7.68 10.60
N ARG A 301 -11.91 -8.53 11.62
CA ARG A 301 -12.85 -9.67 11.62
C ARG A 301 -14.30 -9.22 11.48
N VAL A 302 -14.72 -8.19 12.22
CA VAL A 302 -16.10 -7.69 12.14
C VAL A 302 -16.38 -7.13 10.75
N VAL A 303 -15.44 -6.34 10.20
CA VAL A 303 -15.57 -5.75 8.87
C VAL A 303 -15.64 -6.82 7.78
N LYS A 304 -14.74 -7.81 7.78
CA LYS A 304 -14.69 -8.89 6.77
C LYS A 304 -15.85 -9.87 6.84
N LEU A 305 -16.48 -10.03 8.00
CA LEU A 305 -17.62 -10.94 8.15
C LEU A 305 -18.92 -10.35 7.57
N HIS A 306 -19.00 -9.03 7.43
CA HIS A 306 -20.25 -8.31 7.10
C HIS A 306 -20.12 -7.39 5.88
N CYS A 307 -18.99 -7.41 5.18
CA CYS A 307 -18.73 -6.70 3.92
C CYS A 307 -18.02 -7.66 2.97
#